data_AF-A0A4P7WVM0-F1
#
_entry.id   AF-A0A4P7WVM0-F1
#
_cell.length_a   1.000
_cell.length_b   1.000
_cell.length_c   1.000
_cell.angle_alpha   90.00
_cell.angle_beta   90.00
_cell.angle_gamma   90.00
#
_symmetry.space_group_name_H-M   'P 1'
#
loop_
_entity.id
_entity.type
_entity.pdbx_description
1 polymer ?
#
loop_
_entity_poly.entity_id
_entity_poly.type
_entity_poly.pdbx_seq_one_letter_code
_entity_poly.pdbx_strand_id
1 'polypeptide(L)'
;MKIKLLLAGIAVTVLSCAGTPEEETAKRFCNCSTDIAELTKKMKEDPASMDIAAYTKAMEEFQKCVDPDGEMEKQEGEKTPEEQKAYREKMQGLVKASCPEVAKAMGME
;
A
#
# COMPACT_ATOMS: atom_id res chain seq x y z
N MET A 1 -49.88 -28.18 17.63
CA MET A 1 -48.58 -28.00 16.94
C MET A 1 -48.08 -26.58 17.24
N LYS A 2 -46.84 -26.45 17.71
CA LYS A 2 -46.23 -25.20 18.20
C LYS A 2 -45.79 -24.34 17.01
N ILE A 3 -46.38 -23.16 16.85
CA ILE A 3 -45.87 -22.14 15.91
C ILE A 3 -44.67 -21.49 16.58
N LYS A 4 -43.47 -21.91 16.19
CA LYS A 4 -42.22 -21.29 16.63
C LYS A 4 -42.01 -20.01 15.81
N LEU A 5 -41.99 -18.89 16.51
CA LEU A 5 -41.45 -17.60 16.09
C LEU A 5 -40.07 -17.81 15.44
N LEU A 6 -39.96 -17.56 14.14
CA LEU A 6 -38.66 -17.38 13.49
C LEU A 6 -38.27 -15.91 13.62
N LEU A 7 -37.53 -15.70 14.70
CA LEU A 7 -36.48 -14.71 14.94
C LEU A 7 -36.23 -13.69 13.83
N ALA A 8 -36.45 -12.45 14.23
CA ALA A 8 -35.70 -11.29 13.81
C ALA A 8 -34.22 -11.62 13.68
N GLY A 9 -33.69 -11.33 12.50
CA GLY A 9 -32.28 -11.54 12.17
C GLY A 9 -31.99 -10.96 10.80
N ILE A 10 -32.56 -9.79 10.49
CA ILE A 10 -31.95 -8.91 9.49
C ILE A 10 -30.66 -8.43 10.16
N ALA A 11 -29.64 -9.29 10.11
CA ALA A 11 -28.27 -8.85 10.21
C ALA A 11 -28.13 -7.86 9.07
N VAL A 12 -28.26 -6.59 9.41
CA VAL A 12 -27.78 -5.50 8.57
C VAL A 12 -26.28 -5.76 8.49
N THR A 13 -25.88 -6.60 7.53
CA THR A 13 -24.53 -6.61 7.00
C THR A 13 -24.40 -5.25 6.34
N VAL A 14 -24.10 -4.24 7.16
CA VAL A 14 -23.44 -3.03 6.72
C VAL A 14 -22.12 -3.55 6.17
N LEU A 15 -22.15 -3.95 4.89
CA LEU A 15 -20.98 -3.96 4.04
C LEU A 15 -20.44 -2.54 4.12
N SER A 16 -19.54 -2.33 5.08
CA SER A 16 -18.65 -1.19 5.10
C SER A 16 -17.83 -1.29 3.82
N CYS A 17 -18.27 -0.61 2.76
CA CYS A 17 -17.50 -0.40 1.54
C CYS A 17 -16.27 0.50 1.76
N ALA A 18 -15.91 0.79 3.02
CA ALA A 18 -14.63 1.38 3.40
C ALA A 18 -13.65 0.21 3.56
N GLY A 19 -12.59 0.20 2.75
CA GLY A 19 -11.51 -0.79 2.89
C GLY A 19 -10.85 -0.71 4.26
N THR A 20 -10.03 -1.70 4.61
CA THR A 20 -9.23 -1.56 5.84
C THR A 20 -8.27 -0.36 5.70
N PRO A 21 -7.83 0.25 6.81
CA PRO A 21 -6.81 1.31 6.76
C PRO A 21 -5.57 0.89 5.95
N GLU A 22 -5.21 -0.39 5.99
CA GLU A 22 -4.07 -0.95 5.26
C GLU A 22 -4.35 -1.06 3.75
N GLU A 23 -5.59 -1.36 3.34
CA GLU A 23 -6.00 -1.31 1.93
C GLU A 23 -6.01 0.12 1.40
N GLU A 24 -6.42 1.10 2.21
CA GLU A 24 -6.34 2.51 1.85
C GLU A 24 -4.88 2.99 1.73
N THR A 25 -4.02 2.57 2.66
CA THR A 25 -2.58 2.82 2.56
C THR A 25 -1.98 2.17 1.32
N ALA A 26 -2.36 0.94 0.98
CA ALA A 26 -1.86 0.28 -0.23
C ALA A 26 -2.31 1.02 -1.51
N LYS A 27 -3.56 1.49 -1.57
CA LYS A 27 -4.03 2.33 -2.69
C LYS A 27 -3.27 3.65 -2.76
N ARG A 28 -3.03 4.28 -1.61
CA ARG A 28 -2.24 5.52 -1.53
C ARG A 28 -0.82 5.30 -2.03
N PHE A 29 -0.18 4.21 -1.58
CA PHE A 29 1.11 3.78 -2.08
C PHE A 29 1.09 3.68 -3.61
N CYS A 30 0.14 2.94 -4.18
CA CYS A 30 -0.01 2.78 -5.63
C CYS A 30 -0.12 4.10 -6.38
N ASN A 31 -0.92 5.05 -5.87
CA ASN A 31 -1.12 6.35 -6.50
C ASN A 31 0.17 7.20 -6.47
N CYS A 32 0.87 7.19 -5.35
CA CYS A 32 2.07 8.00 -5.14
C CYS A 32 3.32 7.45 -5.84
N SER A 33 3.33 6.16 -6.21
CA SER A 33 4.53 5.48 -6.73
C SER A 33 4.68 5.55 -8.25
N THR A 34 3.78 6.22 -8.97
CA THR A 34 3.81 6.30 -10.44
C THR A 34 5.15 6.81 -10.98
N ASP A 35 5.63 7.95 -10.49
CA ASP A 35 6.87 8.58 -10.98
C ASP A 35 8.12 7.74 -10.65
N ILE A 36 8.15 7.16 -9.45
CA ILE A 36 9.24 6.24 -9.05
C ILE A 36 9.19 4.96 -9.88
N ALA A 37 8.01 4.40 -10.13
CA ALA A 37 7.87 3.20 -10.93
C ALA A 37 8.38 3.42 -12.36
N GLU A 38 8.09 4.58 -12.95
CA GLU A 38 8.60 4.97 -14.28
C GLU A 38 10.13 5.15 -14.26
N LEU A 39 10.67 5.87 -13.27
CA LEU A 39 12.11 6.06 -13.13
C LEU A 39 12.85 4.74 -12.86
N THR A 40 12.26 3.84 -12.08
CA THR A 40 12.82 2.52 -11.80
C THR A 40 12.82 1.66 -13.06
N LYS A 41 11.78 1.76 -13.89
CA LYS A 41 11.75 1.10 -15.20
C LYS A 41 12.85 1.64 -16.13
N LYS A 42 12.98 2.96 -16.24
CA LYS A 42 14.06 3.61 -17.00
C LYS A 42 15.45 3.19 -16.51
N MET A 43 15.65 3.11 -15.19
CA MET A 43 16.91 2.64 -14.60
C MET A 43 17.22 1.19 -14.96
N LYS A 44 16.21 0.31 -15.02
CA LYS A 44 16.38 -1.09 -15.45
C LYS A 44 16.71 -1.19 -16.95
N GLU A 45 16.16 -0.30 -17.77
CA GLU A 45 16.36 -0.29 -19.23
C GLU A 45 17.69 0.36 -19.65
N ASP A 46 18.07 1.47 -19.01
CA ASP A 46 19.31 2.20 -19.25
C ASP A 46 19.85 2.83 -17.95
N PRO A 47 20.60 2.07 -17.13
CA PRO A 47 21.13 2.55 -15.86
C PRO A 47 22.16 3.68 -16.02
N ALA A 48 22.80 3.81 -17.19
CA ALA A 48 23.78 4.86 -17.46
C ALA A 48 23.12 6.23 -17.69
N SER A 49 21.84 6.25 -18.06
CA SER A 49 21.04 7.46 -18.26
C SER A 49 20.34 7.97 -16.99
N MET A 50 20.56 7.31 -15.85
CA MET A 50 19.84 7.62 -14.62
C MET A 50 20.15 9.03 -14.11
N ASP A 51 19.13 9.87 -14.06
CA ASP A 51 19.19 11.16 -13.38
C ASP A 51 18.95 10.94 -11.88
N ILE A 52 20.05 10.89 -11.12
CA ILE A 52 20.03 10.72 -9.67
C ILE A 52 19.26 11.85 -8.98
N ALA A 53 19.30 13.08 -9.50
CA ALA A 53 18.59 14.21 -8.90
C ALA A 53 17.08 14.06 -9.12
N ALA A 54 16.65 13.66 -10.31
CA ALA A 54 15.24 13.36 -10.58
C ALA A 54 14.74 12.19 -9.73
N TYR A 55 15.54 11.12 -9.59
CA TYR A 55 15.20 9.97 -8.75
C TYR A 55 15.08 10.35 -7.27
N THR A 56 16.04 11.10 -6.74
CA THR A 56 16.02 11.57 -5.35
C THR A 56 14.79 12.44 -5.08
N LYS A 57 14.48 13.36 -6.00
CA LYS A 57 13.28 14.20 -5.91
C LYS A 57 12.00 13.35 -5.91
N ALA A 58 11.90 12.37 -6.80
CA ALA A 58 10.74 11.48 -6.86
C ALA A 58 10.58 10.66 -5.57
N MET A 59 11.69 10.19 -4.96
CA MET A 59 11.67 9.52 -3.66
C MET A 59 11.15 10.42 -2.54
N GLU A 60 11.58 11.68 -2.48
CA GLU A 60 11.07 12.64 -1.49
C GLU A 60 9.59 12.95 -1.68
N GLU A 61 9.16 13.16 -2.93
CA GLU A 61 7.76 13.44 -3.28
C GLU A 61 6.86 12.23 -2.97
N PHE A 62 7.35 11.03 -3.23
CA PHE A 62 6.68 9.79 -2.84
C PHE A 62 6.52 9.67 -1.34
N GLN A 63 7.58 9.89 -0.54
CA GLN A 63 7.48 9.79 0.92
C GLN A 63 6.46 10.79 1.46
N LYS A 64 6.49 12.04 0.99
CA LYS A 64 5.50 13.07 1.36
C LYS A 64 4.09 12.73 0.88
N CYS A 65 3.95 12.05 -0.26
CA CYS A 65 2.65 11.67 -0.79
C CYS A 65 2.03 10.51 -0.01
N VAL A 66 2.84 9.50 0.33
CA VAL A 66 2.43 8.28 1.03
C VAL A 66 2.20 8.55 2.52
N ASP A 67 3.08 9.30 3.16
CA ASP A 67 3.02 9.63 4.58
C ASP A 67 3.21 11.14 4.83
N PRO A 68 2.23 11.99 4.48
CA PRO A 68 2.37 13.46 4.58
C PRO A 68 2.60 13.94 6.02
N ASP A 69 2.09 13.19 7.00
CA ASP A 69 2.10 13.55 8.42
C ASP A 69 3.15 12.75 9.23
N GLY A 70 3.87 11.83 8.56
CA GLY A 70 4.87 10.96 9.20
C GLY A 70 4.25 9.96 10.20
N GLU A 71 2.94 9.68 10.11
CA GLU A 71 2.26 8.80 11.05
C GLU A 71 2.61 7.33 10.81
N MET A 72 2.80 6.93 9.55
CA MET A 72 3.20 5.55 9.25
C MET A 72 4.63 5.29 9.68
N GLU A 73 5.54 6.22 9.45
CA GLU A 73 6.93 6.10 9.91
C GLU A 73 6.99 5.97 11.44
N LYS A 74 6.20 6.76 12.18
CA LYS A 74 6.08 6.62 13.64
C LYS A 74 5.55 5.25 14.04
N GLN A 75 4.45 4.80 13.44
CA GLN A 75 3.84 3.50 13.74
C GLN A 75 4.75 2.32 13.40
N GLU A 76 5.54 2.40 12.33
CA GLU A 76 6.55 1.39 12.02
C GLU A 76 7.72 1.42 13.02
N GLY A 77 8.15 2.61 13.45
CA GLY A 77 9.22 2.78 14.44
C GLY A 77 8.89 2.23 15.83
N GLU A 78 7.61 2.18 16.19
CA GLU A 78 7.12 1.60 17.45
C GLU A 78 7.04 0.07 17.43
N LYS A 79 7.11 -0.55 16.24
CA LYS A 79 7.03 -2.01 16.08
C LYS A 79 8.38 -2.68 16.32
N THR A 80 8.33 -3.91 16.84
CA THR A 80 9.50 -4.80 16.86
C THR A 80 9.94 -5.15 15.44
N PRO A 81 11.20 -5.61 15.23
CA PRO A 81 11.66 -6.04 13.91
C PRO A 81 10.77 -7.12 13.24
N GLU A 82 10.21 -8.01 14.04
CA GLU A 82 9.32 -9.09 13.59
C GLU A 82 7.96 -8.55 13.13
N GLU A 83 7.38 -7.61 13.89
CA GLU A 83 6.14 -6.93 13.53
C GLU A 83 6.30 -6.04 12.31
N GLN A 84 7.44 -5.33 12.19
CA GLN A 84 7.76 -4.56 10.98
C GLN A 84 7.86 -5.47 9.76
N LYS A 85 8.48 -6.65 9.91
CA LYS A 85 8.57 -7.63 8.82
C LYS A 85 7.19 -8.11 8.39
N ALA A 86 6.34 -8.51 9.35
CA ALA A 86 4.99 -8.96 9.06
C ALA A 86 4.13 -7.84 8.41
N TYR A 87 4.28 -6.60 8.88
CA TYR A 87 3.62 -5.44 8.30
C TYR A 87 4.08 -5.19 6.85
N ARG A 88 5.39 -5.21 6.59
CA ARG A 88 5.94 -5.07 5.24
C ARG A 88 5.46 -6.15 4.29
N GLU A 89 5.47 -7.42 4.71
CA GLU A 89 4.97 -8.54 3.89
C GLU A 89 3.48 -8.39 3.58
N LYS A 90 2.67 -7.96 4.57
CA LYS A 90 1.26 -7.67 4.38
C LYS A 90 1.03 -6.54 3.38
N MET A 91 1.73 -5.41 3.54
CA MET A 91 1.63 -4.27 2.62
C MET A 91 2.08 -4.62 1.20
N GLN A 92 3.15 -5.39 1.04
CA GLN A 92 3.57 -5.91 -0.26
C GLN A 92 2.48 -6.75 -0.91
N GLY A 93 1.81 -7.63 -0.16
CA GLY A 93 0.68 -8.42 -0.66
C GLY A 93 -0.48 -7.53 -1.15
N LEU A 94 -0.82 -6.49 -0.38
CA LEU A 94 -1.88 -5.55 -0.73
C LEU A 94 -1.52 -4.69 -1.96
N VAL A 95 -0.27 -4.24 -2.07
CA VAL A 95 0.23 -3.50 -3.23
C VAL A 95 0.26 -4.39 -4.48
N LYS A 96 0.72 -5.64 -4.38
CA LYS A 96 0.64 -6.62 -5.49
C LYS A 96 -0.79 -6.83 -5.99
N ALA A 97 -1.75 -6.92 -5.07
CA ALA A 97 -3.15 -7.10 -5.42
C ALA A 97 -3.78 -5.82 -6.01
N SER A 98 -3.37 -4.64 -5.53
CA SER A 98 -3.99 -3.36 -5.91
C SER A 98 -3.37 -2.74 -7.17
N CYS A 99 -2.06 -2.86 -7.36
CA CYS A 99 -1.31 -2.28 -8.46
C CYS A 99 -0.13 -3.18 -8.88
N PRO A 100 -0.41 -4.31 -9.57
CA PRO A 100 0.62 -5.30 -9.92
C PRO A 100 1.75 -4.74 -10.80
N GLU A 101 1.46 -3.78 -11.69
CA GLU A 101 2.48 -3.14 -12.54
C GLU A 101 3.47 -2.29 -11.73
N VAL A 102 2.99 -1.58 -10.71
CA VAL A 102 3.85 -0.84 -9.77
C VAL A 102 4.69 -1.82 -8.96
N ALA A 103 4.06 -2.88 -8.42
CA ALA A 103 4.78 -3.91 -7.67
C ALA A 103 5.91 -4.53 -8.50
N LYS A 104 5.67 -4.82 -9.77
CA LYS A 104 6.68 -5.32 -10.73
C LYS A 104 7.77 -4.29 -11.01
N ALA A 105 7.40 -3.05 -11.29
CA ALA A 105 8.36 -1.98 -11.54
C ALA A 105 9.32 -1.82 -10.35
N MET A 106 8.79 -1.85 -9.13
CA MET A 106 9.54 -1.71 -7.89
C MET A 106 10.26 -3.00 -7.43
N GLY A 107 10.16 -4.11 -8.18
CA GLY A 107 10.84 -5.36 -7.87
C GLY A 107 10.31 -6.06 -6.62
N MET A 108 9.01 -5.91 -6.34
CA MET A 108 8.35 -6.58 -5.22
C MET A 108 7.94 -8.02 -5.54
N GLU A 109 8.06 -8.46 -6.80
CA GLU A 109 7.62 -9.77 -7.32
C GLU A 109 8.23 -10.98 -6.59
#